data_AF-A0A1R1S842-F1
#
_entry.id   AF-A0A1R1S842-F1
#
_cell.length_a   1.000
_cell.length_b   1.000
_cell.length_c   1.000
_cell.angle_alpha   90.00
_cell.angle_beta   90.00
_cell.angle_gamma   90.00
#
_symmetry.space_group_name_H-M   'P 1'
#
loop_
_entity.id
_entity.type
_entity.pdbx_description
1 polymer ?
#
loop_
_entity_poly.entity_id
_entity_poly.type
_entity_poly.pdbx_seq_one_letter_code
_entity_poly.pdbx_strand_id
1 'polypeptide(L)'
;MDVYRGRLSWRRLRVLIQHLPPESATMTELRNSLSDEEMAEQAEAGEPEKGRWSQVEQLLALIADRVARLEYVTILANSGSKGKKPTPPEPIARPGAKAKRPKSKLSESSAETLFQLINGGAA
;
A
#
# COMPACT_ATOMS: atom_id res chain seq x y z
N MET A 1 5.64 -14.28 -34.65
CA MET A 1 4.68 -13.39 -33.95
C MET A 1 3.28 -13.62 -34.49
N ASP A 2 2.42 -14.31 -33.74
CA ASP A 2 1.08 -14.73 -34.19
C ASP A 2 0.08 -13.59 -34.39
N VAL A 3 0.38 -12.41 -33.84
CA VAL A 3 -0.36 -11.16 -34.07
C VAL A 3 -0.23 -10.71 -35.53
N TYR A 4 1.00 -10.68 -36.07
CA TYR A 4 1.24 -10.32 -37.47
C TYR A 4 0.72 -11.37 -38.46
N ARG A 5 0.50 -12.60 -38.00
CA ARG A 5 -0.11 -13.69 -38.77
C ARG A 5 -1.64 -13.70 -38.67
N GLY A 6 -2.25 -12.75 -37.96
CA GLY A 6 -3.70 -12.65 -37.76
C GLY A 6 -4.31 -13.74 -36.86
N ARG A 7 -3.49 -14.58 -36.22
CA ARG A 7 -3.94 -15.69 -35.35
C ARG A 7 -4.24 -15.25 -33.92
N LEU A 8 -3.71 -14.09 -33.52
CA LEU A 8 -3.92 -13.49 -32.20
C LEU A 8 -4.35 -12.02 -32.37
N SER A 9 -5.45 -11.62 -31.73
CA SER A 9 -5.88 -10.22 -31.75
C SER A 9 -5.05 -9.36 -30.79
N TRP A 10 -4.90 -8.07 -31.10
CA TRP A 10 -4.24 -7.09 -30.20
C TRP A 10 -4.89 -7.01 -28.82
N ARG A 11 -6.23 -7.15 -28.76
CA ARG A 11 -6.96 -7.22 -27.49
C ARG A 11 -6.51 -8.41 -26.67
N ARG A 12 -6.40 -9.59 -27.29
CA ARG A 12 -5.97 -10.81 -26.60
C ARG A 12 -4.50 -10.76 -26.19
N LEU A 13 -3.62 -10.21 -27.03
CA LEU A 13 -2.22 -9.97 -26.66
C LEU A 13 -2.11 -9.04 -25.44
N ARG A 14 -2.85 -7.92 -25.44
CA ARG A 14 -2.86 -6.99 -24.30
C ARG A 14 -3.28 -7.69 -23.02
N VAL A 15 -4.34 -8.49 -23.07
CA VAL A 15 -4.81 -9.27 -21.90
C VAL A 15 -3.77 -10.29 -21.45
N LEU A 16 -3.01 -10.89 -22.37
CA LEU A 16 -1.94 -11.83 -22.03
C LEU A 16 -0.71 -11.14 -21.40
N ILE A 17 -0.37 -9.92 -21.81
CA ILE A 17 0.75 -9.13 -21.22
C ILE A 17 0.34 -8.51 -19.88
N GLN A 18 -0.89 -8.00 -19.81
CA GLN A 18 -1.58 -7.91 -18.52
C GLN A 18 -1.65 -9.32 -17.93
N HIS A 19 -1.93 -9.65 -16.68
CA HIS A 19 -1.94 -11.07 -16.23
C HIS A 19 -0.69 -11.99 -16.41
N LEU A 20 0.38 -11.62 -17.14
CA LEU A 20 1.66 -12.34 -17.06
C LEU A 20 2.13 -12.34 -15.60
N PRO A 21 2.72 -13.46 -15.13
CA PRO A 21 3.36 -13.49 -13.82
C PRO A 21 4.39 -12.37 -13.68
N PRO A 22 4.47 -11.69 -12.52
CA PRO A 22 5.40 -10.58 -12.31
C PRO A 22 6.88 -11.00 -12.48
N GLU A 23 7.20 -12.27 -12.24
CA GLU A 23 8.53 -12.88 -12.40
C GLU A 23 8.74 -13.53 -13.79
N SER A 24 7.88 -13.26 -14.77
CA SER A 24 8.09 -13.78 -16.13
C SER A 24 9.22 -13.04 -16.83
N ALA A 25 9.98 -13.73 -17.67
CA ALA A 25 11.10 -13.14 -18.41
C ALA A 25 10.72 -11.86 -19.17
N THR A 26 9.52 -11.82 -19.78
CA THR A 26 9.03 -10.62 -20.47
C THR A 26 8.81 -9.44 -19.52
N MET A 27 8.25 -9.68 -18.32
CA MET A 27 8.05 -8.63 -17.32
C MET A 27 9.39 -8.15 -16.73
N THR A 28 10.34 -9.07 -16.55
CA THR A 28 11.71 -8.74 -16.12
C THR A 28 12.42 -7.87 -17.16
N GLU A 29 12.39 -8.23 -18.44
CA GLU A 29 12.98 -7.42 -19.51
C GLU A 29 12.35 -6.04 -19.62
N LEU A 30 11.01 -5.93 -19.51
CA LEU A 30 10.32 -4.64 -19.48
C LEU A 30 10.79 -3.77 -18.31
N ARG A 31 11.02 -4.37 -17.14
CA ARG A 31 11.57 -3.66 -15.97
C ARG A 31 13.02 -3.22 -16.19
N ASN A 32 13.84 -4.09 -16.76
CA ASN A 32 15.24 -3.79 -17.06
C ASN A 32 15.40 -2.73 -18.15
N SER A 33 14.39 -2.55 -19.01
CA SER A 33 14.38 -1.50 -20.04
C SER A 33 14.06 -0.10 -19.51
N LEU A 34 13.66 0.03 -18.25
CA LEU A 34 13.45 1.33 -17.59
C LEU A 34 14.80 2.02 -17.38
N SER A 35 14.85 3.33 -17.62
CA SER A 35 16.00 4.14 -17.28
C SER A 35 16.14 4.35 -15.77
N ASP A 36 17.35 4.70 -15.31
CA ASP A 36 17.63 4.96 -13.90
C ASP A 36 16.75 6.10 -13.33
N GLU A 37 16.44 7.12 -14.13
CA GLU A 37 15.56 8.23 -13.75
C GLU A 37 14.12 7.76 -13.54
N GLU A 38 13.58 6.95 -14.46
CA GLU A 38 12.23 6.36 -14.34
C GLU A 38 12.15 5.39 -13.16
N MET A 39 13.23 4.67 -12.87
CA MET A 39 13.30 3.76 -11.72
C MET A 39 13.30 4.52 -10.39
N ALA A 40 14.02 5.65 -10.32
CA ALA A 40 14.04 6.52 -9.14
C ALA A 40 12.68 7.19 -8.91
N GLU A 41 12.03 7.68 -9.97
CA GLU A 41 10.69 8.26 -9.88
C GLU A 41 9.67 7.21 -9.40
N GLN A 42 9.74 5.98 -9.91
CA GLN A 42 8.90 4.88 -9.47
C GLN A 42 9.17 4.45 -8.02
N ALA A 43 10.39 4.61 -7.51
CA ALA A 43 10.71 4.31 -6.11
C ALA A 43 10.11 5.34 -5.14
N GLU A 44 10.13 6.63 -5.51
CA GLU A 44 9.62 7.73 -4.67
C GLU A 44 8.10 7.90 -4.77
N ALA A 45 7.57 7.89 -5.99
CA ALA A 45 6.16 8.16 -6.27
C ALA A 45 5.35 6.91 -6.65
N GLY A 46 6.00 5.74 -6.63
CA GLY A 46 5.32 4.49 -6.92
C GLY A 46 4.12 4.28 -6.01
N GLU A 47 3.09 3.67 -6.56
CA GLU A 47 1.97 3.12 -5.80
C GLU A 47 2.12 1.59 -5.78
N PRO A 48 2.93 1.01 -4.87
CA PRO A 48 3.14 -0.42 -4.78
C PRO A 48 1.83 -1.22 -4.81
N GLU A 49 0.80 -0.72 -4.14
CA GLU A 49 -0.53 -1.33 -4.06
C GLU A 49 -1.25 -1.48 -5.41
N LYS A 50 -0.87 -0.70 -6.43
CA LYS A 50 -1.39 -0.82 -7.80
C LYS A 50 -0.60 -1.84 -8.64
N GLY A 51 0.58 -2.25 -8.18
CA GLY A 51 1.47 -3.21 -8.84
C GLY A 51 1.05 -4.67 -8.65
N ARG A 52 1.57 -5.56 -9.51
CA ARG A 52 1.39 -7.02 -9.35
C ARG A 52 2.46 -7.56 -8.41
N TRP A 53 2.10 -7.77 -7.16
CA TRP A 53 3.06 -8.29 -6.21
C TRP A 53 3.37 -9.76 -6.45
N SER A 54 4.65 -10.10 -6.58
CA SER A 54 5.15 -11.45 -6.44
C SER A 54 5.15 -11.89 -4.98
N GLN A 55 5.36 -13.20 -4.75
CA GLN A 55 5.44 -13.73 -3.39
C GLN A 55 6.60 -13.12 -2.59
N VAL A 56 7.71 -12.78 -3.28
CA VAL A 56 8.86 -12.12 -2.66
C VAL A 56 8.50 -10.70 -2.24
N GLU A 57 7.79 -9.95 -3.09
CA GLU A 57 7.34 -8.59 -2.78
C GLU A 57 6.37 -8.56 -1.58
N GLN A 58 5.49 -9.56 -1.47
CA GLN A 58 4.64 -9.75 -0.28
C GLN A 58 5.45 -9.95 1.00
N LEU A 59 6.49 -10.79 0.95
CA LEU A 59 7.35 -11.06 2.10
C LEU A 59 8.24 -9.87 2.45
N LEU A 60 8.76 -9.15 1.45
CA LEU A 60 9.56 -7.94 1.65
C LEU A 60 8.75 -6.83 2.31
N ALA A 61 7.52 -6.59 1.84
CA ALA A 61 6.65 -5.62 2.49
C ALA A 61 6.29 -6.05 3.93
N LEU A 62 6.13 -7.36 4.19
CA LEU A 62 5.91 -7.83 5.56
C LEU A 62 7.12 -7.51 6.44
N ILE A 63 8.35 -7.73 5.94
CA ILE A 63 9.58 -7.39 6.65
C ILE A 63 9.64 -5.87 6.90
N ALA A 64 9.38 -5.04 5.89
CA ALA A 64 9.36 -3.59 6.02
C ALA A 64 8.39 -3.12 7.11
N ASP A 65 7.15 -3.65 7.14
CA ASP A 65 6.15 -3.32 8.17
C ASP A 65 6.61 -3.71 9.59
N ARG A 66 7.36 -4.82 9.71
CA ARG A 66 7.90 -5.27 11.01
C ARG A 66 9.07 -4.41 11.45
N VAL A 67 9.96 -4.03 10.55
CA VAL A 67 11.09 -3.13 10.82
C VAL A 67 10.58 -1.76 11.27
N ALA A 68 9.63 -1.16 10.54
CA ALA A 68 9.03 0.11 10.93
C ALA A 68 8.39 0.03 12.34
N ARG A 69 7.75 -1.10 12.66
CA ARG A 69 7.18 -1.31 14.00
C ARG A 69 8.25 -1.44 15.08
N LEU A 70 9.36 -2.11 14.80
CA LEU A 70 10.49 -2.20 15.73
C LEU A 70 11.10 -0.83 15.99
N GLU A 71 11.31 -0.04 14.94
CA GLU A 71 11.78 1.35 15.06
C GLU A 71 10.84 2.17 15.95
N TYR A 72 9.53 2.13 15.68
CA TYR A 72 8.51 2.82 16.47
C TYR A 72 8.54 2.45 17.96
N VAL A 73 8.58 1.15 18.27
CA VAL A 73 8.65 0.66 19.66
C VAL A 73 9.97 1.09 20.31
N THR A 74 11.07 1.09 19.56
CA THR A 74 12.38 1.51 20.05
C THR A 74 12.38 3.00 20.39
N ILE A 75 11.85 3.86 19.51
CA ILE A 75 11.71 5.30 19.79
C ILE A 75 10.81 5.53 21.00
N LEU A 76 9.69 4.82 21.10
CA LEU A 76 8.82 4.93 22.27
C LEU A 76 9.49 4.52 23.58
N ALA A 77 10.21 3.41 23.59
CA ALA A 77 10.90 2.92 24.78
C ALA A 77 12.00 3.87 25.25
N ASN A 78 12.61 4.61 24.31
CA ASN A 78 13.70 5.54 24.58
C ASN A 78 13.27 7.01 24.64
N SER A 79 11.97 7.31 24.48
CA SER A 79 11.45 8.68 24.62
C SER A 79 10.99 8.92 26.06
N GLY A 80 11.40 10.05 26.62
CA GLY A 80 10.98 10.46 27.97
C GLY A 80 9.48 10.70 28.07
N SER A 81 8.97 10.77 29.31
CA SER A 81 7.54 11.01 29.59
C SER A 81 7.04 12.38 29.11
N LYS A 82 7.95 13.33 28.89
CA LYS A 82 7.68 14.66 28.36
C LYS A 82 8.17 14.74 26.92
N GLY A 83 7.25 14.76 25.96
CA GLY A 83 7.58 14.89 24.54
C GLY A 83 6.45 14.41 23.63
N LYS A 84 6.49 14.82 22.36
CA LYS A 84 5.58 14.33 21.33
C LYS A 84 5.98 12.90 20.97
N LYS A 85 5.12 11.94 21.27
CA LYS A 85 5.32 10.54 20.86
C LYS A 85 5.16 10.42 19.34
N PRO A 86 5.96 9.57 18.67
CA PRO A 86 5.78 9.29 17.25
C PRO A 86 4.40 8.68 17.00
N THR A 87 3.91 8.83 15.78
CA THR A 87 2.69 8.14 15.32
C THR A 87 3.06 6.68 15.00
N PRO A 88 2.20 5.69 15.31
CA PRO A 88 2.41 4.32 14.86
C PRO A 88 2.54 4.26 13.32
N PRO A 89 3.51 3.52 12.78
CA PRO A 89 3.68 3.38 11.35
C PRO A 89 2.49 2.62 10.76
N GLU A 90 2.04 3.09 9.60
CA GLU A 90 1.01 2.41 8.81
C GLU A 90 1.66 1.34 7.92
N PRO A 91 1.11 0.12 7.88
CA PRO A 91 1.62 -0.92 6.99
C PRO A 91 1.49 -0.53 5.51
N ILE A 92 2.42 -0.99 4.68
CA ILE A 92 2.37 -0.81 3.22
C ILE A 92 1.05 -1.43 2.70
N ALA A 93 0.30 -0.72 1.87
CA ALA A 93 -0.92 -1.25 1.29
C ALA A 93 -0.60 -2.41 0.35
N ARG A 94 -1.23 -3.58 0.57
CA ARG A 94 -1.07 -4.75 -0.31
C ARG A 94 -2.02 -4.62 -1.51
N PRO A 95 -1.63 -5.09 -2.72
CA PRO A 95 -2.55 -5.12 -3.84
C PRO A 95 -3.81 -5.91 -3.53
N GLY A 96 -4.96 -5.32 -3.83
CA GLY A 96 -6.27 -5.89 -3.51
C GLY A 96 -6.68 -5.81 -2.03
N ALA A 97 -5.80 -5.41 -1.12
CA ALA A 97 -6.19 -5.06 0.23
C ALA A 97 -6.87 -3.69 0.23
N LYS A 98 -8.02 -3.60 0.91
CA LYS A 98 -8.74 -2.34 1.02
C LYS A 98 -7.90 -1.36 1.85
N ALA A 99 -7.72 -0.15 1.33
CA ALA A 99 -7.11 0.94 2.08
C ALA A 99 -7.79 1.08 3.46
N LYS A 100 -7.00 1.40 4.48
CA LYS A 100 -7.53 1.62 5.83
C LYS A 100 -8.50 2.79 5.75
N ARG A 101 -9.75 2.55 6.14
CA ARG A 101 -10.76 3.61 6.15
C ARG A 101 -10.30 4.72 7.09
N PRO A 102 -10.32 6.00 6.66
CA PRO A 102 -10.02 7.10 7.56
C PRO A 102 -10.97 7.01 8.75
N LYS A 103 -10.46 7.26 9.97
CA LYS A 103 -11.30 7.32 11.16
C LYS A 103 -12.39 8.36 10.91
N SER A 104 -13.65 7.97 11.03
CA SER A 104 -14.77 8.90 10.92
C SER A 104 -14.59 10.02 11.93
N LYS A 105 -14.58 11.27 11.46
CA LYS A 105 -14.64 12.42 12.35
C LYS A 105 -15.98 12.37 13.07
N LEU A 106 -15.98 12.67 14.37
CA LEU A 106 -17.20 12.71 15.16
C LEU A 106 -18.12 13.79 14.56
N SER A 107 -19.34 13.42 14.16
CA SER A 107 -20.32 14.40 13.71
C SER A 107 -20.82 15.21 14.91
N GLU A 108 -21.27 16.43 14.67
CA GLU A 108 -21.83 17.32 15.70
C GLU A 108 -23.03 16.65 16.41
N SER A 109 -23.87 15.95 15.66
CA SER A 109 -24.96 15.12 16.22
C SER A 109 -24.46 13.98 17.11
N SER A 110 -23.36 13.33 16.75
CA SER A 110 -22.74 12.27 17.56
C SER A 110 -22.10 12.84 18.82
N ALA A 111 -21.55 14.06 18.74
CA ALA A 111 -21.00 14.79 19.87
C ALA A 111 -22.08 15.14 20.89
N GLU A 112 -23.20 15.68 20.42
CA GLU A 112 -24.36 16.04 21.25
C GLU A 112 -24.96 14.80 21.94
N THR A 113 -25.08 13.70 21.20
CA THR A 113 -25.57 12.42 21.75
C THR A 113 -24.66 11.90 22.85
N LEU A 114 -23.33 11.94 22.63
CA LEU A 114 -22.34 11.56 23.64
C LEU A 114 -22.39 12.50 24.85
N PHE A 115 -22.57 13.80 24.64
CA PHE A 115 -22.66 14.79 25.70
C PHE A 115 -23.89 14.56 26.59
N GLN A 116 -25.04 14.27 25.99
CA GLN A 116 -26.26 13.93 26.74
C GLN A 116 -26.12 12.62 27.53
N LEU A 117 -25.47 11.60 26.95
CA LEU A 117 -25.18 10.33 27.63
C LEU A 117 -24.27 10.52 28.85
N ILE A 118 -23.22 11.35 28.73
CA ILE A 118 -22.26 11.59 29.81
C ILE A 118 -22.88 12.41 30.94
N ASN A 119 -23.75 13.38 30.61
CA ASN A 119 -24.37 14.28 31.59
C ASN A 119 -25.73 13.78 32.11
N GLY A 120 -26.12 12.54 31.79
CA GLY A 120 -27.36 11.92 32.28
C GLY A 120 -28.64 12.51 31.69
N GLY A 121 -28.56 13.19 30.55
CA GLY A 121 -29.71 13.83 29.87
C GLY A 121 -30.53 12.90 28.99
N ALA A 122 -30.16 11.63 28.88
CA ALA A 122 -30.95 10.62 28.17
C ALA A 122 -31.96 9.95 29.13
N ALA A 123 -33.10 10.62 29.32
CA ALA A 123 -34.35 10.04 29.79
C ALA A 123 -35.46 10.37 28.79
#